data_AF-A0A8C6X1W5-F1
#
_entry.id   AF-A0A8C6X1W5-F1
#
_cell.length_a   1.000
_cell.length_b   1.000
_cell.length_c   1.000
_cell.angle_alpha   90.00
_cell.angle_beta   90.00
_cell.angle_gamma   90.00
#
_symmetry.space_group_name_H-M   'P 1'
#
loop_
_entity.id
_entity.type
_entity.pdbx_description
1 polymer ?
#
loop_
_entity_poly.entity_id
_entity_poly.type
_entity_poly.pdbx_seq_one_letter_code
_entity_poly.pdbx_strand_id
1 'polypeptide(L)' 'MEDISGIDSLATRLKNTMIEYYNIEGDEWRVARKTKDITVWRKPSEEFSGY' A
#
# COMPACT_ATOMS: atom_id res chain seq x y z
N MET A 1 15.93 -23.15 13.00
CA MET A 1 16.18 -21.71 13.24
C MET A 1 15.60 -21.01 12.04
N GLU A 2 14.51 -20.26 12.22
CA GLU A 2 13.88 -19.53 11.11
C GLU A 2 14.92 -18.61 10.47
N ASP A 3 14.92 -18.55 9.14
CA ASP A 3 15.92 -17.85 8.34
C ASP A 3 15.77 -16.33 8.53
N ILE A 4 16.50 -15.80 9.51
CA ILE A 4 16.52 -14.37 9.88
C ILE A 4 16.97 -13.50 8.69
N SER A 5 17.71 -14.07 7.73
CA SER A 5 18.17 -13.34 6.54
C SER A 5 17.00 -12.86 5.65
N GLY A 6 15.87 -13.57 5.67
CA GLY A 6 14.67 -13.17 4.95
C GLY A 6 13.92 -12.01 5.60
N ILE A 7 14.07 -11.81 6.92
CA ILE A 7 13.31 -10.79 7.68
C ILE A 7 13.74 -9.38 7.30
N ASP A 8 15.05 -9.13 7.21
CA ASP A 8 15.58 -7.81 6.83
C ASP A 8 15.25 -7.47 5.37
N SER A 9 15.31 -8.48 4.49
CA SER A 9 14.90 -8.34 3.09
C SER A 9 13.40 -8.02 2.97
N LEU A 10 12.56 -8.75 3.72
CA LEU A 10 11.11 -8.52 3.77
C LEU A 10 10.78 -7.13 4.32
N ALA A 11 11.43 -6.71 5.40
CA ALA A 11 11.22 -5.39 5.99
C ALA A 11 11.60 -4.27 5.01
N THR A 12 12.72 -4.43 4.30
CA THR A 12 13.16 -3.49 3.27
C THR A 12 12.15 -3.42 2.12
N ARG A 13 11.69 -4.59 1.63
CA ARG A 13 10.70 -4.64 0.54
C ARG A 13 9.39 -3.98 0.95
N LEU A 14 8.87 -4.31 2.14
CA LEU A 14 7.64 -3.72 2.67
C LEU A 14 7.73 -2.20 2.78
N LYS A 15 8.85 -1.70 3.33
CA LYS A 15 9.10 -0.26 3.44
C LYS A 15 9.06 0.42 2.07
N ASN A 16 9.74 -0.14 1.08
CA ASN A 16 9.78 0.42 -0.26
C ASN A 16 8.39 0.40 -0.92
N THR A 17 7.64 -0.69 -0.80
CA THR A 17 6.26 -0.78 -1.30
C THR A 17 5.33 0.25 -0.64
N MET A 18 5.47 0.50 0.67
CA MET A 18 4.69 1.55 1.34
C MET A 18 5.03 2.96 0.83
N ILE A 19 6.30 3.23 0.52
CA ILE A 19 6.74 4.50 -0.08
C ILE A 19 6.16 4.64 -1.49
N GLU A 20 6.18 3.58 -2.29
CA GLU A 20 5.57 3.55 -3.61
C GLU A 20 4.07 3.88 -3.53
N TYR A 21 3.33 3.23 -2.63
CA TYR A 21 1.90 3.50 -2.44
C TYR A 21 1.61 4.92 -1.97
N TYR A 22 2.48 5.50 -1.14
CA TYR A 22 2.37 6.88 -0.69
C TYR A 22 2.60 7.89 -1.84
N ASN A 23 3.41 7.53 -2.83
CA ASN A 23 3.73 8.37 -3.97
C ASN A 23 2.75 8.24 -5.15
N ILE A 24 1.73 7.37 -5.05
CA ILE A 24 0.69 7.24 -6.08
C ILE A 24 -0.04 8.58 -6.26
N GLU A 25 -0.16 9.01 -7.51
CA GLU A 25 -0.82 10.27 -7.85
C GLU A 25 -2.30 10.26 -7.45
N GLY A 26 -2.82 11.44 -7.09
CA GLY A 26 -4.17 11.58 -6.53
C GLY A 26 -5.29 11.19 -7.49
N ASP A 27 -5.03 11.17 -8.79
CA ASP A 27 -5.97 10.81 -9.86
C ASP A 27 -6.13 9.29 -10.04
N GLU A 28 -5.15 8.48 -9.60
CA GLU A 28 -5.29 7.02 -9.54
C GLU A 28 -6.26 6.58 -8.43
N TRP A 29 -6.49 7.43 -7.44
CA TRP A 29 -7.33 7.14 -6.28
C TRP A 29 -8.80 7.52 -6.53
N ARG A 30 -9.71 6.63 -6.13
CA ARG A 30 -11.16 6.89 -6.11
C ARG A 30 -11.68 6.98 -4.68
N VAL A 31 -12.53 7.96 -4.38
CA VAL A 31 -13.13 8.08 -3.03
C VAL A 31 -13.97 6.83 -2.74
N ALA A 32 -13.65 6.14 -1.64
CA ALA A 32 -14.44 5.03 -1.12
C ALA A 32 -15.44 5.51 -0.06
N ARG A 33 -15.01 6.40 0.84
CA ARG A 33 -15.84 6.99 1.90
C ARG A 33 -15.31 8.35 2.30
N LYS A 34 -16.19 9.31 2.57
CA LYS A 34 -15.81 10.64 3.07
C LYS A 34 -16.67 10.99 4.27
N THR A 35 -16.03 11.34 5.38
CA THR A 35 -16.65 11.92 6.58
C THR A 35 -16.13 13.34 6.76
N LYS A 36 -16.52 14.02 7.86
CA LYS A 36 -16.08 15.38 8.16
C LYS A 36 -14.54 15.47 8.27
N ASP A 37 -13.93 14.48 8.92
CA ASP A 37 -12.52 14.55 9.32
C ASP A 37 -11.63 13.54 8.58
N ILE A 38 -12.23 12.59 7.84
CA ILE A 38 -11.49 11.49 7.20
C ILE A 38 -12.01 11.27 5.79
N THR A 39 -11.09 11.10 4.84
CA THR A 39 -11.40 10.58 3.51
C THR A 39 -10.66 9.27 3.29
N VAL A 40 -11.41 8.23 2.96
CA VAL A 40 -10.89 6.90 2.60
C VAL A 40 -10.93 6.79 1.08
N TRP A 41 -9.80 6.43 0.49
CA TRP A 41 -9.62 6.24 -0.93
C TRP A 41 -9.37 4.77 -1.25
N ARG A 42 -9.64 4.36 -2.49
CA ARG A 42 -9.35 3.01 -3.00
C ARG A 42 -8.80 3.09 -4.43
N LYS A 43 -7.87 2.18 -4.75
CA LYS A 43 -7.47 1.82 -6.11
C LYS A 43 -7.53 0.28 -6.22
N PRO A 44 -7.74 -0.31 -7.40
CA PRO A 44 -7.65 -1.75 -7.60
C PRO A 44 -6.24 -2.27 -7.23
N SER A 45 -6.15 -3.34 -6.43
CA SER A 45 -4.85 -3.90 -6.06
C SER A 45 -4.14 -4.61 -7.21
N GLU A 46 -2.86 -4.32 -7.43
CA GLU A 46 -2.02 -5.09 -8.36
C GLU A 46 -1.71 -6.49 -7.82
N GLU A 47 -1.58 -6.63 -6.49
CA GLU A 47 -1.24 -7.88 -5.80
C GLU A 47 -2.43 -8.85 -5.71
N PHE A 48 -3.65 -8.33 -5.69
CA PHE A 48 -4.88 -9.11 -5.49
C PHE A 48 -5.84 -9.06 -6.67
N SER A 49 -5.33 -8.90 -7.89
CA SER A 49 -6.15 -8.92 -9.13
C SER A 49 -7.29 -7.88 -9.15
N GLY A 50 -7.03 -6.71 -8.57
CA GLY A 50 -7.94 -5.56 -8.56
C GLY A 50 -8.91 -5.50 -7.38
N TYR A 51 -8.82 -6.42 -6.42
CA TYR A 51 -9.64 -6.44 -5.21
C TYR A 51 -9.25 -5.36 -4.18
#